data_AF-A0A947R2Y7-F1
#
_entry.id   AF-A0A947R2Y7-F1
#
_cell.length_a   1.000
_cell.length_b   1.000
_cell.length_c   1.000
_cell.angle_alpha   90.00
_cell.angle_beta   90.00
_cell.angle_gamma   90.00
#
_symmetry.space_group_name_H-M   'P 1'
#
loop_
_entity.id
_entity.type
_entity.pdbx_description
1 polymer ?
#
loop_
_entity_poly.entity_id
_entity_poly.type
_entity_poly.pdbx_seq_one_letter_code
_entity_poly.pdbx_strand_id
1 'polypeptide(L)'
;MDEMVNVIDGLSKEIVKNIKDLSKCKDLDQKKKLAEIINLLCESMGVFFNAMEMADLGMYEDFDTDYSNDIVDFKSLKKSKKKKDKDKDDIPF
;
A
#
# COMPACT_ATOMS: atom_id res chain seq x y z
N MET A 1 -4.58 -23.67 -6.36
CA MET A 1 -5.11 -22.30 -6.23
C MET A 1 -5.66 -22.02 -4.84
N ASP A 2 -6.43 -22.93 -4.24
CA ASP A 2 -7.07 -22.71 -2.92
C ASP A 2 -6.08 -22.35 -1.79
N GLU A 3 -4.90 -22.95 -1.75
CA GLU A 3 -3.87 -22.61 -0.76
C GLU A 3 -3.35 -21.18 -0.92
N MET A 4 -3.16 -20.69 -2.15
CA MET A 4 -2.73 -19.31 -2.40
C MET A 4 -3.80 -18.31 -1.97
N VAL A 5 -5.07 -18.61 -2.26
CA VAL A 5 -6.21 -17.79 -1.84
C VAL A 5 -6.28 -17.71 -0.32
N ASN A 6 -6.04 -18.83 0.38
CA ASN A 6 -6.01 -18.86 1.84
C ASN A 6 -4.87 -18.03 2.42
N VAL A 7 -3.69 -18.04 1.80
CA VAL A 7 -2.54 -17.21 2.21
C VAL A 7 -2.84 -15.72 2.02
N ILE A 8 -3.39 -15.33 0.86
CA ILE A 8 -3.75 -13.93 0.56
C ILE A 8 -4.85 -13.44 1.52
N ASP A 9 -5.87 -14.25 1.77
CA ASP A 9 -6.96 -13.92 2.69
C ASP A 9 -6.44 -13.77 4.13
N GLY A 10 -5.53 -14.65 4.55
CA GLY A 10 -4.86 -14.54 5.86
C GLY A 10 -4.06 -13.25 6.01
N LEU A 11 -3.21 -12.92 5.04
CA LEU A 11 -2.43 -11.68 5.04
C LEU A 11 -3.33 -10.44 5.03
N SER A 12 -4.36 -10.44 4.19
CA SER A 12 -5.33 -9.34 4.06
C SER A 12 -6.06 -9.07 5.39
N LYS A 13 -6.48 -10.14 6.09
CA LYS A 13 -7.13 -10.04 7.41
C LYS A 13 -6.21 -9.42 8.46
N GLU A 14 -4.95 -9.84 8.52
CA GLU A 14 -3.97 -9.29 9.47
C GLU A 14 -3.62 -7.83 9.15
N ILE A 15 -3.50 -7.45 7.87
CA ILE A 15 -3.30 -6.04 7.48
C ILE A 15 -4.48 -5.18 7.96
N VAL A 16 -5.70 -5.59 7.67
CA VAL A 16 -6.92 -4.84 8.06
C VAL A 16 -7.03 -4.72 9.59
N LYS A 17 -6.71 -5.79 10.31
CA LYS A 17 -6.70 -5.80 11.78
C LYS A 17 -5.68 -4.81 12.33
N ASN A 18 -4.43 -4.84 11.86
CA ASN A 18 -3.39 -3.93 12.33
C ASN A 18 -3.68 -2.46 11.96
N ILE A 19 -4.29 -2.19 10.80
CA ILE A 19 -4.75 -0.82 10.44
C ILE A 19 -5.82 -0.34 11.42
N LYS A 20 -6.79 -1.21 11.77
CA LYS A 20 -7.83 -0.87 12.75
C LYS A 20 -7.21 -0.59 14.12
N ASP A 21 -6.24 -1.39 14.56
CA ASP A 21 -5.55 -1.20 15.83
C ASP A 21 -4.71 0.09 15.82
N LEU A 22 -4.01 0.37 14.72
CA LEU A 22 -3.27 1.61 14.53
C LEU A 22 -4.17 2.85 14.61
N SER A 23 -5.37 2.78 14.04
CA SER A 23 -6.34 3.88 14.05
C SER A 23 -6.85 4.23 15.45
N LYS A 24 -6.85 3.25 16.37
CA LYS A 24 -7.32 3.40 17.75
C LYS A 24 -6.17 3.62 18.73
N CYS A 25 -4.94 3.29 18.36
CA CYS A 25 -3.77 3.42 19.18
C CYS A 25 -3.50 4.90 19.52
N LYS A 26 -3.20 5.19 20.79
CA LYS A 26 -2.85 6.54 21.28
C LYS A 26 -1.36 6.68 21.58
N ASP A 27 -0.70 5.57 21.90
CA ASP A 27 0.71 5.53 22.23
C ASP A 27 1.58 5.61 20.96
N LEU A 28 2.59 6.48 20.98
CA LEU A 28 3.43 6.73 19.79
C LEU A 28 4.35 5.56 19.46
N ASP A 29 4.87 4.87 20.47
CA ASP A 29 5.79 3.75 20.25
C ASP A 29 5.03 2.53 19.73
N GLN A 30 3.84 2.26 20.25
CA GLN A 30 2.93 1.26 19.71
C GLN A 30 2.46 1.61 18.29
N LYS A 31 2.22 2.89 17.97
CA LYS A 31 1.90 3.30 16.60
C LYS A 31 3.03 2.97 15.62
N LYS A 32 4.29 3.24 16.00
CA LYS A 32 5.44 2.91 15.16
C LYS A 32 5.53 1.39 14.92
N LYS A 33 5.37 0.59 15.98
CA LYS A 33 5.36 -0.87 15.88
C LYS A 33 4.25 -1.38 14.97
N LEU A 34 3.03 -0.87 15.14
CA LEU A 34 1.89 -1.24 14.29
C LEU A 34 2.12 -0.83 12.83
N ALA A 35 2.69 0.34 12.57
CA ALA A 35 3.04 0.78 11.23
C ALA A 35 4.12 -0.10 10.59
N GLU A 36 5.13 -0.51 11.36
CA GLU A 36 6.18 -1.42 10.92
C GLU A 36 5.61 -2.82 10.60
N ILE A 37 4.72 -3.35 11.45
CA ILE A 37 4.01 -4.61 11.19
C ILE A 37 3.21 -4.51 9.89
N ILE A 38 2.45 -3.44 9.68
CA ILE A 38 1.69 -3.25 8.42
C ILE A 38 2.63 -3.21 7.22
N ASN A 39 3.76 -2.51 7.32
CA ASN A 39 4.74 -2.44 6.24
C ASN A 39 5.29 -3.84 5.87
N LEU A 40 5.70 -4.62 6.87
CA LEU A 40 6.21 -5.98 6.67
C LEU A 40 5.16 -6.92 6.07
N LEU A 41 3.89 -6.80 6.48
CA LEU A 41 2.80 -7.59 5.91
C LEU A 41 2.56 -7.23 4.44
N CYS A 42 2.60 -5.94 4.08
CA CYS A 42 2.47 -5.49 2.69
C CYS A 42 3.67 -5.95 1.84
N GLU A 43 4.90 -5.85 2.35
CA GLU A 43 6.10 -6.36 1.67
C GLU A 43 6.02 -7.87 1.44
N SER A 44 5.62 -8.63 2.47
CA SER A 44 5.44 -10.08 2.38
C SER A 44 4.39 -10.44 1.33
N MET A 45 3.29 -9.68 1.25
CA MET A 45 2.25 -9.86 0.23
C MET A 45 2.77 -9.54 -1.18
N GLY A 46 3.61 -8.51 -1.33
CA GLY A 46 4.28 -8.20 -2.60
C GLY A 46 5.25 -9.30 -3.05
N VAL A 47 6.05 -9.84 -2.13
CA VAL A 47 6.94 -11.00 -2.40
C VAL A 47 6.12 -12.22 -2.80
N PHE A 48 5.00 -12.47 -2.13
CA PHE A 48 4.10 -13.57 -2.47
C PHE A 48 3.53 -13.43 -3.89
N PHE A 49 3.07 -12.23 -4.27
CA PHE A 49 2.57 -11.98 -5.63
C PHE A 49 3.66 -12.09 -6.69
N ASN A 50 4.86 -11.56 -6.43
CA ASN A 50 6.00 -11.72 -7.33
C ASN A 50 6.39 -13.20 -7.49
N ALA A 51 6.39 -13.98 -6.40
CA ALA A 51 6.64 -15.41 -6.47
C ALA A 51 5.55 -16.16 -7.25
N MET A 52 4.29 -15.74 -7.12
CA MET A 52 3.17 -16.27 -7.89
C MET A 52 3.30 -15.95 -9.39
N GLU A 53 3.68 -14.72 -9.73
CA GLU A 53 3.95 -14.31 -11.12
C GLU A 53 5.12 -15.11 -11.71
N MET A 54 6.21 -15.32 -10.95
CA MET A 54 7.35 -16.15 -11.37
C MET A 54 6.98 -17.63 -11.52
N ALA A 55 6.09 -18.14 -10.68
CA ALA A 55 5.58 -19.50 -10.79
C ALA A 55 4.66 -19.68 -12.01
N ASP A 56 3.93 -18.63 -12.41
CA ASP A 56 3.09 -18.60 -13.62
C ASP A 56 3.95 -18.39 -14.89
N LEU A 57 4.99 -17.55 -14.82
CA LEU A 57 5.99 -17.33 -15.87
C LEU A 57 6.91 -18.54 -16.09
N GLY A 58 7.02 -19.47 -15.13
CA GLY A 58 7.67 -20.76 -15.34
C GLY A 58 6.99 -21.64 -16.41
N MET A 59 5.80 -21.24 -16.89
CA MET A 59 5.07 -21.89 -17.99
C MET A 59 5.19 -21.13 -19.32
N TYR A 60 5.78 -19.93 -19.34
CA TYR A 60 6.01 -19.14 -20.55
C TYR A 60 7.38 -18.46 -20.46
N GLU A 61 8.40 -19.11 -21.02
CA GLU A 61 9.69 -18.48 -21.25
C GLU A 61 9.52 -17.15 -22.00
N ASP A 62 10.28 -16.14 -21.53
CA ASP A 62 10.61 -14.87 -22.18
C ASP A 62 9.57 -13.73 -22.08
N PHE A 63 9.55 -13.02 -20.95
CA PHE A 63 9.19 -11.59 -20.95
C PHE A 63 10.14 -10.78 -20.08
N ASP A 64 11.10 -10.15 -20.76
CA ASP A 64 11.89 -9.01 -20.30
C ASP A 64 10.94 -7.88 -19.85
N THR A 65 10.67 -7.82 -18.55
CA THR A 65 9.78 -6.80 -17.97
C THR A 65 10.57 -5.95 -16.99
N ASP A 66 11.04 -4.80 -17.49
CA ASP A 66 11.62 -3.71 -16.72
C ASP A 66 10.58 -3.17 -15.74
N TYR A 67 10.56 -3.74 -14.53
CA TYR A 67 9.74 -3.30 -13.41
C TYR A 67 10.20 -1.89 -13.00
N SER A 68 9.64 -0.87 -13.67
CA SER A 68 9.81 0.52 -13.27
C SER A 68 9.19 0.67 -11.88
N ASN A 69 10.07 0.84 -10.90
CA ASN A 69 9.79 1.06 -9.50
C ASN A 69 9.05 2.39 -9.33
N ASP A 70 7.76 2.41 -9.65
CA ASP A 70 6.84 3.53 -9.42
C ASP A 70 6.55 3.64 -7.91
N ILE A 71 7.60 4.02 -7.17
CA ILE A 71 7.50 4.59 -5.84
C ILE A 71 6.55 5.77 -5.94
N VAL A 72 5.38 5.62 -5.32
CA VAL A 72 4.38 6.68 -5.20
C VAL A 72 5.02 7.89 -4.51
N ASP A 73 5.33 8.95 -5.27
CA ASP A 73 5.92 10.17 -4.72
C ASP A 73 4.88 10.95 -3.92
N PHE A 74 4.81 10.65 -2.62
CA PHE A 74 3.95 11.34 -1.65
C PHE A 74 4.17 12.87 -1.59
N LYS A 75 5.29 13.41 -2.12
CA LYS A 75 5.50 14.87 -2.21
C LYS A 75 4.55 15.51 -3.22
N SER A 76 4.16 14.79 -4.26
CA SER A 76 3.21 15.26 -5.27
C SER A 76 1.78 15.36 -4.73
N LEU A 77 1.41 14.51 -3.76
CA LEU A 77 0.10 14.55 -3.08
C LEU A 77 -0.08 15.78 -2.17
N LYS A 78 1.00 16.35 -1.62
CA LYS A 78 0.89 17.53 -0.74
C LYS A 78 0.67 18.84 -1.49
N LYS A 79 0.94 18.90 -2.80
CA LYS A 79 0.76 20.13 -3.60
C LYS A 79 -0.70 20.42 -3.94
N SER A 80 -1.58 19.42 -3.94
CA SER A 80 -3.00 19.59 -4.30
C SER A 80 -3.87 20.20 -3.20
N LYS A 81 -3.42 20.26 -1.94
CA LYS A 81 -4.19 20.85 -0.83
C LYS A 81 -4.04 22.36 -0.64
N LYS A 82 -3.10 23.03 -1.32
CA LYS A 82 -2.82 24.47 -1.08
C LYS A 82 -3.51 25.44 -2.05
N LYS A 83 -4.26 24.94 -3.05
CA LYS A 83 -4.82 25.77 -4.14
C LYS A 83 -6.34 25.98 -4.08
N LYS A 84 -7.01 25.69 -2.94
CA LYS A 84 -8.47 25.79 -2.82
C LYS A 84 -9.01 26.91 -1.91
N ASP A 85 -8.14 27.79 -1.40
CA ASP A 85 -8.52 28.87 -0.47
C ASP A 85 -8.30 30.30 -1.02
N LYS A 86 -8.18 30.51 -2.34
CA LYS A 86 -7.88 31.84 -2.91
C LYS A 86 -8.89 32.43 -3.90
N ASP A 87 -10.04 31.81 -4.12
CA ASP A 87 -11.06 32.32 -5.05
C ASP A 87 -12.41 32.58 -4.34
N LYS A 88 -12.41 33.44 -3.31
CA LYS A 88 -13.65 33.90 -2.65
C LYS A 88 -13.82 35.42 -2.54
N ASP A 89 -12.96 36.22 -3.16
CA ASP A 89 -12.99 37.67 -2.96
C ASP A 89 -13.21 38.48 -4.26
N ASP A 90 -14.08 38.04 -5.17
CA ASP A 90 -14.54 38.89 -6.28
C ASP A 90 -16.02 38.63 -6.61
N ILE A 91 -16.91 39.17 -5.78
CA ILE A 91 -18.31 39.44 -6.15
C ILE A 91 -18.45 40.98 -6.16
N PRO A 92 -18.55 41.65 -7.31
CA PRO A 92 -19.10 43.00 -7.35
C PRO A 92 -20.63 42.93 -7.28
N PHE A 93 -21.20 43.81 -6.45
CA PHE A 93 -22.64 44.04 -6.26
C PHE A 93 -23.41 44.23 -7.57
#